data_AF-A0A3M1WVW6-F1
#
_entry.id   AF-A0A3M1WVW6-F1
#
_cell.length_a   1.000
_cell.length_b   1.000
_cell.length_c   1.000
_cell.angle_alpha   90.00
_cell.angle_beta   90.00
_cell.angle_gamma   90.00
#
_symmetry.space_group_name_H-M   'P 1'
#
loop_
_entity.id
_entity.type
_entity.pdbx_description
1 polymer ?
#
loop_
_entity_poly.entity_id
_entity_poly.type
_entity_poly.pdbx_seq_one_letter_code
_entity_poly.pdbx_strand_id
1 'polypeptide(L)'
;MTLMRRSEVLERLAVALIVVCAAGALWYFSQVISAGTTDGKIGVEETLRKAASAESSGNLSLAVNLYRKAIEEKPTLCDPKAPDFLGEEFEEKVDAWVKEFRARGMKEAYRDASYIYRKLHGGCG
;
A
#
# COMPACT_ATOMS: atom_id res chain seq x y z
N MET A 1 40.71 38.17 -24.71
CA MET A 1 39.87 38.22 -23.49
C MET A 1 38.43 37.84 -23.84
N THR A 2 38.07 36.55 -23.95
CA THR A 2 36.64 36.15 -24.09
C THR A 2 36.36 34.64 -23.87
N LEU A 3 37.14 33.93 -23.06
CA LEU A 3 36.91 32.49 -22.80
C LEU A 3 36.43 32.16 -21.37
N MET A 4 36.43 33.11 -20.44
CA MET A 4 36.05 32.86 -19.04
C MET A 4 34.55 33.01 -18.72
N ARG A 5 33.72 33.58 -19.62
CA ARG A 5 32.28 33.81 -19.31
C ARG A 5 31.34 32.62 -19.53
N ARG A 6 31.80 31.53 -20.18
CA ARG A 6 30.92 30.40 -20.53
C ARG A 6 30.78 29.36 -19.42
N SER A 7 31.80 29.21 -18.57
CA SER A 7 31.79 28.26 -17.45
C SER A 7 30.83 28.68 -16.32
N GLU A 8 30.82 29.97 -15.95
CA GLU A 8 29.93 30.48 -14.89
C GLU A 8 28.44 30.38 -15.24
N VAL A 9 28.09 30.49 -16.52
CA VAL A 9 26.69 30.37 -16.98
C VAL A 9 26.21 28.93 -16.93
N LEU A 10 27.08 27.97 -17.25
CA LEU A 10 26.78 26.54 -17.17
C LEU A 10 26.62 26.06 -15.73
N GLU A 11 27.48 26.53 -14.81
CA GLU A 11 27.34 26.20 -13.38
C GLU A 11 26.06 26.76 -12.77
N ARG A 12 25.67 27.99 -13.14
CA ARG A 12 24.41 28.59 -12.69
C ARG A 12 23.17 27.86 -13.21
N LEU A 13 23.22 27.36 -14.44
CA LEU A 13 22.15 26.54 -15.02
C LEU A 13 22.04 25.18 -14.33
N ALA A 14 23.16 24.53 -14.00
CA ALA A 14 23.16 23.24 -13.30
C ALA A 14 22.59 23.36 -11.87
N VAL A 15 22.97 24.40 -11.13
CA VAL A 15 22.44 24.65 -9.77
C VAL A 15 20.94 24.98 -9.81
N ALA A 16 20.50 25.78 -10.79
CA ALA A 16 19.08 26.09 -10.95
C ALA A 16 18.25 24.83 -11.26
N LEU A 17 18.77 23.89 -12.05
CA LEU A 17 18.08 22.64 -12.39
C LEU A 17 17.94 21.70 -11.18
N ILE A 18 18.97 21.63 -10.33
CA ILE A 18 18.96 20.83 -9.09
C ILE A 18 17.96 21.41 -8.07
N VAL A 19 17.90 22.74 -7.94
CA VAL A 19 16.94 23.41 -7.04
C VAL A 19 15.49 23.20 -7.50
N VAL A 20 15.23 23.23 -8.81
CA VAL A 20 13.89 22.95 -9.35
C VAL A 20 13.50 21.47 -9.17
N CYS A 21 14.44 20.53 -9.32
CA CYS A 21 14.17 19.11 -9.06
C CYS A 21 13.95 18.82 -7.57
N ALA A 22 14.71 19.47 -6.68
CA ALA A 22 14.54 19.33 -5.24
C ALA A 22 13.22 19.94 -4.74
N ALA A 23 12.80 21.08 -5.30
CA ALA A 23 11.52 21.71 -4.97
C ALA A 23 10.32 20.86 -5.41
N GLY A 24 10.40 20.17 -6.57
CA GLY A 24 9.38 19.22 -7.01
C GLY A 24 9.28 17.97 -6.14
N ALA A 25 10.41 17.43 -5.69
CA ALA A 25 10.45 16.27 -4.78
C ALA A 25 9.89 16.62 -3.38
N LEU A 26 10.17 17.83 -2.87
CA LEU A 26 9.61 18.33 -1.62
C LEU A 26 8.12 18.64 -1.73
N TRP A 27 7.62 19.11 -2.88
CA TRP A 27 6.19 19.29 -3.10
C TRP A 27 5.43 17.96 -3.20
N TYR A 28 6.02 16.93 -3.82
CA TYR A 28 5.44 15.59 -3.84
C TYR A 28 5.42 14.95 -2.46
N PHE A 29 6.46 15.15 -1.64
CA PHE A 29 6.46 14.73 -0.23
C PHE A 29 5.50 15.55 0.63
N SER A 30 5.21 16.81 0.29
CA SER A 30 4.26 17.64 1.03
C SER A 30 2.79 17.21 0.81
N GLN A 31 2.45 16.69 -0.38
CA GLN A 31 1.14 16.04 -0.64
C GLN A 31 0.96 14.73 0.16
N VAL A 32 2.05 14.08 0.59
CA VAL A 32 2.00 12.87 1.44
C VAL A 32 1.77 13.21 2.92
N ILE A 33 2.13 14.41 3.38
CA ILE A 33 2.02 14.82 4.80
C ILE A 33 0.76 15.67 5.05
N SER A 34 0.23 16.33 4.01
CA SER A 34 -0.95 17.20 4.11
C SER A 34 -2.29 16.49 3.84
N ALA A 35 -2.38 15.19 4.11
CA ALA A 35 -3.65 14.50 4.38
C ALA A 35 -3.81 14.46 5.90
N GLY A 36 -4.38 15.54 6.42
CA GLY A 36 -4.47 15.86 7.84
C GLY A 36 -4.99 14.73 8.73
N THR A 37 -4.30 14.57 9.85
CA THR A 37 -4.90 14.67 11.19
C THR A 37 -6.36 14.23 11.32
N THR A 38 -6.55 12.92 11.48
CA THR A 38 -7.41 12.40 12.54
C THR A 38 -6.64 11.29 13.24
N ASP A 39 -6.24 11.55 14.47
CA ASP A 39 -6.14 10.59 15.57
C ASP A 39 -5.95 9.10 15.18
N GLY A 40 -4.70 8.63 15.11
CA GLY A 40 -4.30 7.24 15.44
C GLY A 40 -4.96 6.05 14.74
N LYS A 41 -5.89 6.25 13.80
CA LYS A 41 -6.61 5.21 13.08
C LYS A 41 -6.67 5.63 11.62
N ILE A 42 -5.76 5.12 10.80
CA ILE A 42 -6.05 5.02 9.37
C ILE A 42 -7.37 4.25 9.31
N GLY A 43 -8.45 4.90 8.89
CA GLY A 43 -9.76 4.25 8.79
C GLY A 43 -9.61 2.93 8.05
N VAL A 44 -10.31 1.89 8.52
CA VAL A 44 -10.28 0.56 7.91
C VAL A 44 -10.55 0.64 6.40
N GLU A 45 -11.44 1.55 5.99
CA GLU A 45 -11.75 1.86 4.58
C GLU A 45 -10.53 2.37 3.80
N GLU A 46 -9.74 3.28 4.37
CA GLU A 46 -8.51 3.78 3.74
C GLU A 46 -7.46 2.68 3.62
N THR A 47 -7.39 1.79 4.62
CA THR A 47 -6.52 0.62 4.57
C THR A 47 -6.94 -0.36 3.47
N LEU A 48 -8.25 -0.61 3.31
CA LEU A 48 -8.81 -1.43 2.22
C LEU A 48 -8.54 -0.79 0.85
N ARG A 49 -8.69 0.53 0.72
CA ARG A 49 -8.37 1.24 -0.53
C ARG A 49 -6.90 1.09 -0.91
N LYS A 50 -5.99 1.20 0.07
CA LYS A 50 -4.55 0.94 -0.14
C LYS A 50 -4.28 -0.51 -0.51
N ALA A 51 -4.99 -1.46 0.11
CA ALA A 51 -4.88 -2.89 -0.22
C ALA A 51 -5.27 -3.16 -1.67
N ALA A 52 -6.42 -2.67 -2.11
CA ALA A 52 -6.91 -2.79 -3.49
C ALA A 52 -5.98 -2.12 -4.52
N SER A 53 -5.39 -0.96 -4.16
CA SER A 53 -4.40 -0.28 -5.01
C SER A 53 -3.10 -1.10 -5.14
N ALA A 54 -2.61 -1.69 -4.04
CA ALA A 54 -1.45 -2.57 -4.07
C ALA A 54 -1.72 -3.85 -4.89
N GLU A 55 -2.92 -4.43 -4.76
CA GLU A 55 -3.38 -5.57 -5.55
C GLU A 55 -3.37 -5.24 -7.05
N SER A 56 -3.96 -4.10 -7.43
CA SER A 56 -4.01 -3.62 -8.82
C SER A 56 -2.62 -3.32 -9.40
N SER A 57 -1.66 -2.95 -8.54
CA SER A 57 -0.26 -2.70 -8.92
C SER A 57 0.57 -3.99 -8.99
N GLY A 58 -0.03 -5.15 -8.75
CA GLY A 58 0.65 -6.46 -8.74
C GLY A 58 1.48 -6.71 -7.48
N ASN A 59 1.44 -5.82 -6.48
CA ASN A 59 2.15 -6.01 -5.21
C ASN A 59 1.28 -6.81 -4.24
N LEU A 60 1.10 -8.10 -4.56
CA LEU A 60 0.22 -8.99 -3.82
C LEU A 60 0.64 -9.20 -2.37
N SER A 61 1.95 -9.24 -2.06
CA SER A 61 2.43 -9.34 -0.68
C SER A 61 2.00 -8.16 0.18
N LEU A 62 2.10 -6.95 -0.36
CA LEU A 62 1.68 -5.74 0.34
C LEU A 62 0.15 -5.69 0.46
N ALA A 63 -0.57 -6.04 -0.59
CA ALA A 63 -2.03 -6.10 -0.59
C ALA A 63 -2.55 -7.00 0.53
N VAL A 64 -2.03 -8.23 0.61
CA VAL A 64 -2.44 -9.20 1.63
C VAL A 64 -2.07 -8.76 3.04
N ASN A 65 -0.91 -8.10 3.23
CA ASN A 65 -0.57 -7.54 4.53
C ASN A 65 -1.54 -6.43 4.96
N LEU A 66 -1.97 -5.58 4.02
CA LEU A 66 -2.92 -4.50 4.28
C LEU A 66 -4.33 -5.04 4.57
N TYR A 67 -4.79 -6.04 3.81
CA TYR A 67 -6.04 -6.74 4.11
C TYR A 67 -6.01 -7.41 5.48
N ARG A 68 -4.91 -8.08 5.84
CA ARG A 68 -4.73 -8.66 7.18
C ARG A 68 -4.89 -7.60 8.28
N LYS A 69 -4.24 -6.44 8.14
CA LYS A 69 -4.37 -5.33 9.09
C LYS A 69 -5.80 -4.81 9.18
N ALA A 70 -6.48 -4.64 8.04
CA ALA A 70 -7.87 -4.21 8.02
C ALA A 70 -8.79 -5.19 8.79
N ILE A 71 -8.55 -6.50 8.64
CA ILE A 71 -9.31 -7.56 9.33
C ILE A 71 -8.99 -7.63 10.83
N GLU A 72 -7.74 -7.37 11.22
CA GLU A 72 -7.36 -7.28 12.64
C GLU A 72 -8.08 -6.13 13.34
N GLU A 73 -8.22 -4.98 12.68
CA GLU A 73 -8.95 -3.82 13.18
C GLU A 73 -10.48 -4.01 13.12
N LYS A 74 -10.98 -4.70 12.09
CA LYS A 74 -12.40 -4.93 11.87
C LYS A 74 -12.68 -6.38 11.46
N PRO A 75 -12.86 -7.28 12.44
CA PRO A 75 -13.11 -8.70 12.17
C PRO A 75 -14.40 -8.98 11.40
N THR A 76 -15.38 -8.06 11.45
CA THR A 76 -16.65 -8.17 10.72
C THR A 76 -16.48 -8.17 9.20
N LEU A 77 -15.33 -7.71 8.68
CA LEU A 77 -14.97 -7.84 7.27
C LEU A 77 -14.91 -9.30 6.78
N CYS A 78 -14.73 -10.26 7.69
CA CYS A 78 -14.68 -11.69 7.41
C CYS A 78 -15.94 -12.44 7.88
N ASP A 79 -16.98 -11.75 8.35
CA ASP A 79 -18.23 -12.36 8.78
C ASP A 79 -19.29 -12.23 7.68
N PRO A 80 -19.73 -13.32 7.02
CA PRO A 80 -20.71 -13.26 5.94
C PRO A 80 -22.08 -12.72 6.37
N LYS A 81 -22.37 -12.64 7.69
CA LYS A 81 -23.60 -12.05 8.22
C LYS A 81 -23.47 -10.55 8.48
N ALA A 82 -22.25 -10.01 8.45
CA ALA A 82 -22.00 -8.60 8.72
C ALA A 82 -22.18 -7.76 7.43
N PRO A 83 -22.68 -6.52 7.55
CA PRO A 83 -22.95 -5.66 6.39
C PRO A 83 -21.67 -5.19 5.67
N ASP A 84 -20.52 -5.31 6.30
CA ASP A 84 -19.21 -4.92 5.80
C ASP A 84 -18.35 -6.11 5.36
N PHE A 85 -18.96 -7.29 5.24
CA PHE A 85 -18.33 -8.46 4.67
C PHE A 85 -17.71 -8.14 3.30
N LEU A 86 -16.46 -8.57 3.08
CA LEU A 86 -15.74 -8.31 1.83
C LEU A 86 -16.28 -9.11 0.63
N GLY A 87 -17.19 -10.06 0.87
CA GLY A 87 -17.89 -10.81 -0.18
C GLY A 87 -17.24 -12.15 -0.55
N GLU A 88 -18.01 -13.00 -1.21
CA GLU A 88 -17.55 -14.33 -1.67
C GLU A 88 -16.38 -14.25 -2.65
N GLU A 89 -16.37 -13.23 -3.52
CA GLU A 89 -15.25 -12.99 -4.45
C GLU A 89 -13.93 -12.76 -3.71
N PHE A 90 -13.98 -12.15 -2.52
CA PHE A 90 -12.79 -11.96 -1.69
C PHE A 90 -12.31 -13.29 -1.09
N GLU A 91 -13.23 -14.18 -0.72
CA GLU A 91 -12.87 -15.53 -0.24
C GLU A 91 -12.12 -16.32 -1.32
N GLU A 92 -12.65 -16.34 -2.55
CA GLU A 92 -12.01 -17.02 -3.68
C GLU A 92 -10.59 -16.49 -3.96
N LYS A 93 -10.42 -15.16 -3.85
CA LYS A 93 -9.11 -14.51 -3.98
C LYS A 93 -8.15 -14.96 -2.89
N VAL A 94 -8.58 -14.99 -1.64
CA VAL A 94 -7.74 -15.44 -0.51
C VAL A 94 -7.30 -16.89 -0.72
N ASP A 95 -8.21 -17.73 -1.20
CA ASP A 95 -7.96 -19.12 -1.50
C ASP A 95 -6.89 -19.28 -2.61
N ALA A 96 -6.97 -18.44 -3.65
CA ALA A 96 -5.97 -18.36 -4.70
C ALA A 96 -4.61 -17.89 -4.16
N TRP A 97 -4.57 -16.86 -3.32
CA TRP A 97 -3.34 -16.34 -2.70
C TRP A 97 -2.62 -17.39 -1.85
N VAL A 98 -3.36 -18.17 -1.04
CA VAL A 98 -2.77 -19.24 -0.22
C VAL A 98 -2.08 -20.28 -1.10
N LYS A 99 -2.74 -20.73 -2.18
CA LYS A 99 -2.18 -21.70 -3.13
C LYS A 99 -0.95 -21.13 -3.85
N GLU A 100 -1.05 -19.90 -4.34
CA GLU A 100 0.01 -19.22 -5.08
C GLU A 100 1.25 -18.98 -4.21
N PHE A 101 1.09 -18.38 -3.03
CA PHE A 101 2.23 -18.07 -2.16
C PHE A 101 2.90 -19.33 -1.62
N ARG A 102 2.15 -20.40 -1.40
CA ARG A 102 2.71 -21.72 -1.06
C ARG A 102 3.57 -22.25 -2.21
N ALA A 103 3.07 -22.20 -3.44
CA ALA A 103 3.81 -22.68 -4.62
C ALA A 103 5.07 -21.85 -4.88
N ARG A 104 5.02 -20.53 -4.65
CA ARG A 104 6.14 -19.60 -4.83
C ARG A 104 7.12 -19.53 -3.64
N GLY A 105 6.84 -20.24 -2.54
CA GLY A 105 7.69 -20.22 -1.34
C GLY A 105 7.71 -18.88 -0.59
N MET A 106 6.69 -18.03 -0.79
CA MET A 106 6.59 -16.70 -0.19
C MET A 106 6.09 -16.78 1.26
N LYS A 107 6.98 -17.14 2.18
CA LYS A 107 6.61 -17.51 3.57
C LYS A 107 5.77 -16.46 4.31
N GLU A 108 6.13 -15.18 4.22
CA GLU A 108 5.42 -14.11 4.94
C GLU A 108 4.05 -13.83 4.33
N ALA A 109 3.97 -13.69 3.00
CA ALA A 109 2.71 -13.50 2.29
C ALA A 109 1.77 -14.71 2.47
N TYR A 110 2.32 -15.94 2.45
CA TYR A 110 1.59 -17.16 2.73
C TYR A 110 1.03 -17.18 4.16
N ARG A 111 1.82 -16.77 5.16
CA ARG A 111 1.36 -16.68 6.55
C ARG A 111 0.22 -15.68 6.68
N ASP A 112 0.34 -14.51 6.07
CA ASP A 112 -0.66 -13.45 6.12
C ASP A 112 -1.95 -13.87 5.38
N ALA A 113 -1.85 -14.48 4.19
CA ALA A 113 -3.00 -15.03 3.47
C ALA A 113 -3.68 -16.16 4.26
N SER A 114 -2.90 -17.06 4.86
CA SER A 114 -3.43 -18.14 5.69
C SER A 114 -4.12 -17.63 6.96
N TYR A 115 -3.69 -16.48 7.49
CA TYR A 115 -4.39 -15.82 8.60
C TYR A 115 -5.79 -15.38 8.17
N ILE A 116 -5.88 -14.68 7.02
CA ILE A 116 -7.17 -14.22 6.48
C ILE A 116 -8.08 -15.41 6.18
N TYR A 117 -7.56 -16.45 5.53
CA TYR A 117 -8.29 -17.69 5.25
C TYR A 117 -8.89 -18.30 6.52
N ARG A 118 -8.11 -18.38 7.61
CA ARG A 118 -8.63 -18.87 8.89
C ARG A 118 -9.68 -17.96 9.50
N LYS A 119 -9.63 -16.64 9.27
CA LYS A 119 -10.66 -15.72 9.75
C LYS A 119 -11.97 -15.87 8.99
N LEU A 120 -11.92 -16.13 7.68
CA LEU A 120 -13.09 -16.39 6.85
C LEU A 120 -13.75 -17.73 7.21
N HIS A 121 -12.99 -18.81 7.36
CA HIS A 121 -13.55 -20.16 7.54
C HIS A 121 -13.57 -20.67 8.98
N GLY A 122 -12.83 -20.05 9.90
CA GLY A 122 -12.60 -20.56 11.25
C GLY A 122 -13.54 -20.02 12.33
N GLY A 123 -14.46 -19.10 11.99
CA GLY A 123 -15.34 -18.45 12.94
C GLY A 123 -14.58 -17.46 13.85
N CYS A 124 -15.02 -16.21 13.87
CA CYS A 124 -14.71 -15.29 14.96
C CYS A 124 -15.39 -15.83 16.23
N GLY A 125 -14.69 -16.66 17.00
CA GLY A 125 -15.05 -17.01 18.37
C GLY A 125 -14.73 -15.86 19.32
#